data_AF-A0A2N9GSW8-F1
#
_entry.id   AF-A0A2N9GSW8-F1
#
_cell.length_a   1.000
_cell.length_b   1.000
_cell.length_c   1.000
_cell.angle_alpha   90.00
_cell.angle_beta   90.00
_cell.angle_gamma   90.00
#
_symmetry.space_group_name_H-M   'P 1'
#
loop_
_entity.id
_entity.type
_entity.pdbx_description
1 polymer ?
#
loop_
_entity_poly.entity_id
_entity_poly.type
_entity_poly.pdbx_seq_one_letter_code
_entity_poly.pdbx_strand_id
1 'polypeptide(L)'
;MSFPSSYPTYMPKNMFTQYLDDYVSHFKISPLYQRNVEFAEYNEVSKTWFVKARNANSGEDEKYCAKFLVVATGEATNPYIPEVEGLNTFPGKVLHSTQFKSGKEFENKNVLVVGSGNSGMEIALDLVNHCAKTSIIVRSPVHFISREMVDLAKFMLKHFQLSLVDSLLVMLSKLVYGDLTKYGITRPTEGPFYMKVKYGKYPVIDVGAYKKIKSGEIQV
;
A
#
# COMPACT_ATOMS: atom_id res chain seq x y z
N MET A 1 12.70 -7.37 -19.10
CA MET A 1 14.00 -7.36 -18.40
C MET A 1 13.77 -7.91 -17.00
N SER A 2 14.58 -8.86 -16.54
CA SER A 2 14.52 -9.31 -15.14
C SER A 2 15.17 -8.26 -14.23
N PHE A 3 14.84 -8.25 -12.94
CA PHE A 3 15.59 -7.43 -11.98
C PHE A 3 17.07 -7.83 -11.97
N PRO A 4 18.00 -6.86 -11.83
CA PRO A 4 19.42 -7.16 -11.67
C PRO A 4 19.69 -8.06 -10.47
N SER A 5 20.60 -9.01 -10.58
CA SER A 5 20.96 -9.92 -9.47
C SER A 5 21.61 -9.22 -8.28
N SER A 6 22.16 -8.01 -8.49
CA SER A 6 22.71 -7.16 -7.44
C SER A 6 21.63 -6.47 -6.60
N TYR A 7 20.37 -6.47 -7.04
CA TYR A 7 19.30 -5.82 -6.31
C TYR A 7 18.83 -6.70 -5.14
N PRO A 8 18.50 -6.10 -3.98
CA PRO A 8 17.95 -6.86 -2.88
C PRO A 8 16.56 -7.38 -3.24
N THR A 9 16.16 -8.51 -2.63
CA THR A 9 14.83 -9.12 -2.82
C THR A 9 13.68 -8.11 -2.58
N TYR A 10 13.85 -7.24 -1.58
CA TYR A 10 12.92 -6.15 -1.28
C TYR A 10 13.61 -4.82 -1.59
N MET A 11 13.28 -4.24 -2.75
CA MET A 11 13.93 -3.03 -3.25
C MET A 11 13.45 -1.77 -2.53
N PRO A 12 14.37 -0.88 -2.15
CA PRO A 12 14.03 0.50 -1.79
C PRO A 12 13.39 1.25 -2.97
N LYS A 13 12.58 2.25 -2.66
CA LYS A 13 11.88 3.10 -3.64
C LYS A 13 12.81 3.60 -4.76
N ASN A 14 13.98 4.16 -4.40
CA ASN A 14 14.89 4.78 -5.38
C ASN A 14 15.50 3.76 -6.36
N MET A 15 15.75 2.53 -5.91
CA MET A 15 16.24 1.48 -6.80
C MET A 15 15.13 0.99 -7.75
N PHE A 16 13.90 0.94 -7.25
CA PHE A 16 12.75 0.59 -8.08
C PHE A 16 12.47 1.66 -9.15
N THR A 17 12.59 2.96 -8.81
CA THR A 17 12.47 4.03 -9.82
C THR A 17 13.57 3.95 -10.86
N GLN A 18 14.83 3.71 -10.45
CA GLN A 18 15.94 3.52 -11.38
C GLN A 18 15.67 2.35 -12.34
N TYR A 19 15.17 1.23 -11.81
CA TYR A 19 14.81 0.08 -12.66
C TYR A 19 13.73 0.43 -13.70
N LEU A 20 12.76 1.29 -13.37
CA LEU A 20 11.75 1.74 -14.34
C LEU A 20 12.38 2.63 -15.42
N ASP A 21 13.32 3.51 -15.07
CA ASP A 21 14.05 4.34 -16.03
C ASP A 21 14.92 3.47 -16.96
N ASP A 22 15.59 2.45 -16.41
CA ASP A 22 16.35 1.47 -17.18
C ASP A 22 15.43 0.66 -18.11
N TYR A 23 14.24 0.30 -17.66
CA TYR A 23 13.24 -0.40 -18.45
C TYR A 23 12.76 0.46 -19.64
N VAL A 24 12.45 1.73 -19.40
CA VAL A 24 12.08 2.69 -20.45
C VAL A 24 13.19 2.81 -21.49
N SER A 25 14.44 2.93 -21.03
CA SER A 25 15.62 3.04 -21.89
C SER A 25 15.88 1.76 -22.70
N HIS A 26 15.83 0.59 -22.06
CA HIS A 26 16.08 -0.71 -22.69
C HIS A 26 15.07 -1.01 -23.81
N PHE A 27 13.79 -0.73 -23.57
CA PHE A 27 12.72 -0.96 -24.55
C PHE A 27 12.47 0.24 -25.46
N LYS A 28 13.26 1.31 -25.36
CA LYS A 28 13.12 2.56 -26.13
C LYS A 28 11.71 3.13 -26.08
N ILE A 29 11.07 3.03 -24.92
CA ILE A 29 9.74 3.58 -24.68
C ILE A 29 9.91 5.10 -24.60
N SER A 30 8.97 5.85 -25.18
CA SER A 30 8.97 7.32 -25.14
C SER A 30 7.71 7.83 -24.44
N PRO A 31 7.63 7.75 -23.09
CA PRO A 31 6.47 8.24 -22.37
C PRO A 31 6.36 9.77 -22.47
N LEU A 32 5.15 10.26 -22.69
CA LEU A 32 4.85 11.69 -22.58
C LEU A 32 4.53 12.01 -21.12
N TYR A 33 5.56 12.36 -20.35
CA TYR A 33 5.41 12.77 -18.96
C TYR A 33 4.72 14.14 -18.84
N GLN A 34 4.19 14.47 -17.65
CA GLN A 34 3.51 15.75 -17.39
C GLN A 34 2.28 15.98 -18.27
N ARG A 35 1.65 14.90 -18.76
CA ARG A 35 0.35 14.94 -19.45
C ARG A 35 -0.71 14.43 -18.50
N ASN A 36 -1.54 15.33 -18.00
CA ASN A 36 -2.67 14.96 -17.15
C ASN A 36 -3.87 14.69 -18.05
N VAL A 37 -4.30 13.43 -18.16
CA VAL A 37 -5.50 13.07 -18.91
C VAL A 37 -6.73 13.51 -18.12
N GLU A 38 -7.43 14.52 -18.63
CA GLU A 38 -8.62 15.10 -17.99
C GLU A 38 -9.91 14.39 -18.41
N PHE A 39 -9.92 13.83 -19.63
CA PHE A 39 -11.12 13.29 -20.24
C PHE A 39 -10.78 12.22 -21.30
N ALA A 40 -11.59 11.17 -21.37
CA ALA A 40 -11.53 10.17 -22.42
C ALA A 40 -12.94 9.65 -22.74
N GLU A 41 -13.30 9.61 -24.02
CA GLU A 41 -14.61 9.14 -24.49
C GLU A 41 -14.48 8.31 -25.76
N TYR A 42 -15.25 7.23 -25.85
CA TYR A 42 -15.30 6.40 -27.04
C TYR A 42 -16.31 6.95 -28.04
N ASN A 43 -15.84 7.22 -29.25
CA ASN A 43 -16.67 7.71 -30.33
C ASN A 43 -17.13 6.55 -31.22
N GLU A 44 -18.44 6.26 -31.16
CA GLU A 44 -19.05 5.13 -31.89
C GLU A 44 -19.04 5.27 -33.40
N VAL A 45 -19.02 6.49 -33.94
CA VAL A 45 -19.02 6.75 -35.39
C VAL A 45 -17.64 6.48 -35.98
N SER A 46 -16.61 7.05 -35.36
CA SER A 46 -15.22 6.89 -35.79
C SER A 46 -14.58 5.57 -35.31
N LYS A 47 -15.22 4.86 -34.38
CA LYS A 47 -14.69 3.67 -33.71
C LYS A 47 -13.31 3.91 -33.09
N THR A 48 -13.15 5.09 -32.47
CA THR A 48 -11.91 5.50 -31.79
C THR A 48 -12.20 6.15 -30.45
N TRP A 49 -11.21 6.10 -29.55
CA TRP A 49 -11.17 6.90 -28.33
C TRP A 49 -10.66 8.29 -28.64
N PHE A 50 -11.38 9.30 -28.16
CA PHE A 50 -10.93 10.67 -28.05
C PHE A 50 -10.43 10.93 -26.63
N VAL A 51 -9.20 11.41 -26.49
CA VAL A 51 -8.58 11.69 -25.20
C VAL A 51 -8.10 13.14 -25.17
N LYS A 52 -8.46 13.85 -24.10
CA LYS A 52 -7.99 15.20 -23.82
C LYS A 52 -7.01 15.17 -22.66
N ALA A 53 -5.82 15.73 -22.87
CA ALA A 53 -4.83 15.88 -21.83
C ALA A 53 -4.38 17.33 -21.68
N ARG A 54 -4.01 17.71 -20.46
CA ARG A 54 -3.34 18.96 -20.13
C ARG A 54 -1.83 18.74 -20.10
N ASN A 55 -1.09 19.50 -20.88
CA ASN A 55 0.36 19.56 -20.72
C ASN A 55 0.69 20.48 -19.52
N ALA A 56 1.20 19.92 -18.43
CA ALA A 56 1.48 20.70 -17.23
C ALA A 56 2.68 21.66 -17.39
N ASN A 57 3.53 21.46 -18.41
CA ASN A 57 4.67 22.33 -18.65
C ASN A 57 4.28 23.59 -19.45
N SER A 58 3.47 23.44 -20.51
CA SER A 58 3.02 24.57 -21.34
C SER A 58 1.67 25.16 -20.92
N GLY A 59 0.86 24.40 -20.19
CA GLY A 59 -0.52 24.74 -19.84
C GLY A 59 -1.53 24.46 -20.96
N GLU A 60 -1.10 23.92 -22.10
CA GLU A 60 -1.94 23.74 -23.30
C GLU A 60 -2.78 22.45 -23.28
N ASP A 61 -3.91 22.48 -24.00
CA ASP A 61 -4.73 21.30 -24.29
C ASP A 61 -4.12 20.49 -25.42
N GLU A 62 -3.81 19.22 -25.16
CA GLU A 62 -3.43 18.24 -26.18
C GLU A 62 -4.62 17.28 -26.43
N LYS A 63 -4.88 16.96 -27.71
CA LYS A 63 -5.94 16.04 -28.11
C LYS A 63 -5.36 14.84 -28.83
N TYR A 64 -5.80 13.65 -28.43
CA TYR A 64 -5.33 12.38 -28.98
C TYR A 64 -6.51 11.54 -29.48
N CYS A 65 -6.30 10.83 -30.58
CA CYS A 65 -7.24 9.84 -31.10
C CYS A 65 -6.55 8.48 -31.20
N ALA A 66 -7.16 7.43 -30.65
CA ALA A 66 -6.59 6.08 -30.67
C ALA A 66 -7.65 5.00 -30.82
N LYS A 67 -7.31 3.85 -31.43
CA LYS A 67 -8.24 2.71 -31.53
C LYS A 67 -8.44 1.99 -30.19
N PHE A 68 -7.42 2.00 -29.34
CA PHE A 68 -7.41 1.30 -28.06
C PHE A 68 -7.02 2.27 -26.96
N LEU A 69 -7.66 2.12 -25.80
CA LEU A 69 -7.33 2.83 -24.57
C LEU A 69 -7.01 1.79 -23.49
N VAL A 70 -5.83 1.89 -22.89
CA VAL A 70 -5.43 1.07 -21.74
C VAL A 70 -5.40 1.97 -20.51
N VAL A 71 -6.27 1.71 -19.54
CA VAL A 71 -6.32 2.47 -18.29
C VAL A 71 -5.37 1.82 -17.28
N ALA A 72 -4.31 2.55 -16.95
CA ALA A 72 -3.26 2.11 -16.02
C ALA A 72 -2.98 3.16 -14.92
N THR A 73 -4.04 3.81 -14.42
CA THR A 73 -3.95 4.94 -13.46
C THR A 73 -3.65 4.54 -12.02
N GLY A 74 -3.67 3.23 -11.72
CA GLY A 74 -3.49 2.69 -10.37
C GLY A 74 -4.71 2.92 -9.45
N GLU A 75 -4.67 2.32 -8.26
CA GLU A 75 -5.78 2.30 -7.29
C GLU A 75 -5.54 3.15 -6.04
N ALA A 76 -4.28 3.53 -5.75
CA ALA A 76 -3.85 4.10 -4.47
C ALA A 76 -3.48 5.60 -4.55
N THR A 77 -4.19 6.38 -5.37
CA THR A 77 -3.85 7.78 -5.66
C THR A 77 -4.70 8.79 -4.88
N ASN A 78 -5.99 8.52 -4.71
CA ASN A 78 -6.91 9.44 -4.04
C ASN A 78 -7.02 9.11 -2.54
N PRO A 79 -6.60 10.01 -1.64
CA PRO A 79 -6.73 9.79 -0.21
C PRO A 79 -8.21 9.76 0.19
N TYR A 80 -8.56 8.88 1.11
CA TYR A 80 -9.89 8.84 1.72
C TYR A 80 -9.76 9.16 3.21
N ILE A 81 -10.30 10.30 3.61
CA ILE A 81 -10.41 10.70 5.01
C ILE A 81 -11.91 10.64 5.34
N PRO A 82 -12.37 9.69 6.16
CA PRO A 82 -13.77 9.66 6.57
C PRO A 82 -14.10 10.87 7.43
N GLU A 83 -15.37 11.27 7.45
CA GLU A 83 -15.84 12.23 8.44
C GLU A 83 -15.70 11.64 9.84
N VAL A 84 -15.03 12.38 10.71
CA VAL A 84 -14.84 12.03 12.11
C VAL A 84 -15.34 13.20 12.95
N GLU A 85 -16.29 12.92 13.83
CA GLU A 85 -16.86 13.92 14.73
C GLU A 85 -15.75 14.57 15.58
N GLY A 86 -15.73 15.91 15.60
CA GLY A 86 -14.73 16.69 16.33
C GLY A 86 -13.34 16.78 15.67
N LEU A 87 -13.11 16.14 14.52
CA LEU A 87 -11.80 16.22 13.84
C LEU A 87 -11.48 17.63 13.32
N ASN A 88 -12.50 18.40 12.92
CA ASN A 88 -12.36 19.77 12.42
C ASN A 88 -12.01 20.78 13.53
N THR A 89 -12.33 20.48 14.79
CA THR A 89 -12.00 21.29 15.96
C THR A 89 -10.78 20.76 16.72
N PHE A 90 -10.16 19.68 16.24
CA PHE A 90 -8.95 19.12 16.84
C PHE A 90 -7.79 20.11 16.70
N PRO A 91 -7.17 20.58 17.80
CA PRO A 91 -6.14 21.62 17.75
C PRO A 91 -4.78 21.10 17.25
N GLY A 92 -4.61 19.79 17.12
CA GLY A 92 -3.37 19.16 16.66
C GLY A 92 -3.30 18.99 15.14
N LYS A 93 -2.13 18.58 14.65
CA LYS A 93 -1.91 18.29 13.24
C LYS A 93 -2.64 17.00 12.84
N VAL A 94 -3.46 17.08 11.79
CA VAL A 94 -4.12 15.94 11.14
C VAL A 94 -3.54 15.75 9.76
N LEU A 95 -3.19 14.52 9.40
CA LEU A 95 -2.63 14.18 8.09
C LEU A 95 -3.11 12.79 7.64
N HIS A 96 -3.30 12.64 6.33
CA HIS A 96 -3.47 11.33 5.70
C HIS A 96 -2.10 10.70 5.41
N SER A 97 -2.02 9.37 5.30
CA SER A 97 -0.78 8.62 5.06
C SER A 97 -0.02 9.09 3.81
N THR A 98 -0.72 9.57 2.79
CA THR A 98 -0.14 10.14 1.55
C THR A 98 0.73 11.38 1.80
N GLN A 99 0.48 12.10 2.90
CA GLN A 99 1.23 13.29 3.30
C GLN A 99 2.37 12.96 4.27
N PHE A 100 2.36 11.79 4.92
CA PHE A 100 3.42 11.37 5.82
C PHE A 100 4.74 11.15 5.05
N LYS A 101 5.85 11.65 5.62
CA LYS A 101 7.20 11.50 5.04
C LYS A 101 8.17 10.80 5.96
N SER A 102 8.14 11.11 7.26
CA SER A 102 9.00 10.51 8.26
C SER A 102 8.46 10.79 9.67
N GLY A 103 8.68 9.84 10.58
CA GLY A 103 8.37 9.95 11.99
C GLY A 103 9.21 11.00 12.71
N LYS A 104 10.34 11.45 12.13
CA LYS A 104 11.22 12.47 12.69
C LYS A 104 10.50 13.78 13.02
N GLU A 105 9.50 14.17 12.25
CA GLU A 105 8.71 15.39 12.50
C GLU A 105 7.89 15.31 13.80
N PHE A 106 7.67 14.08 14.31
CA PHE A 106 6.81 13.78 15.44
C PHE A 106 7.59 13.32 16.67
N GLU A 107 8.91 13.53 16.70
CA GLU A 107 9.75 13.18 17.83
C GLU A 107 9.18 13.74 19.15
N ASN A 108 9.07 12.88 20.17
CA ASN A 108 8.51 13.19 21.48
C ASN A 108 7.03 13.66 21.48
N LYS A 109 6.32 13.60 20.35
CA LYS A 109 4.87 13.91 20.27
C LYS A 109 4.03 12.68 20.58
N ASN A 110 2.79 12.93 21.03
CA ASN A 110 1.76 11.90 21.07
C ASN A 110 1.12 11.80 19.69
N VAL A 111 1.13 10.62 19.08
CA VAL A 111 0.62 10.39 17.72
C VAL A 111 -0.33 9.21 17.72
N LEU A 112 -1.53 9.44 17.20
CA LEU A 112 -2.53 8.41 16.96
C LEU A 112 -2.57 8.07 15.48
N VAL A 113 -2.25 6.82 15.14
CA VAL A 113 -2.39 6.27 13.79
C VAL A 113 -3.77 5.64 13.65
N VAL A 114 -4.57 6.15 12.73
CA VAL A 114 -5.92 5.62 12.47
C VAL A 114 -5.87 4.66 11.30
N GLY A 115 -6.01 3.35 11.58
CA GLY A 115 -6.05 2.30 10.58
C GLY A 115 -4.85 1.35 10.62
N SER A 116 -5.12 0.07 10.43
CA SER A 116 -4.20 -1.05 10.63
C SER A 116 -3.75 -1.75 9.34
N GLY A 117 -3.84 -1.06 8.20
CA GLY A 117 -3.26 -1.54 6.94
C GLY A 117 -1.73 -1.49 6.95
N ASN A 118 -1.09 -1.99 5.88
CA ASN A 118 0.39 -1.97 5.76
C ASN A 118 0.97 -0.56 5.98
N SER A 119 0.40 0.48 5.36
CA SER A 119 0.85 1.86 5.60
C SER A 119 0.71 2.31 7.05
N GLY A 120 -0.40 1.99 7.72
CA GLY A 120 -0.60 2.37 9.13
C GLY A 120 0.41 1.69 10.06
N MET A 121 0.67 0.41 9.84
CA MET A 121 1.64 -0.37 10.62
C MET A 121 3.08 0.11 10.40
N GLU A 122 3.46 0.39 9.14
CA GLU A 122 4.79 0.93 8.82
C GLU A 122 4.98 2.36 9.34
N ILE A 123 3.96 3.21 9.28
CA ILE A 123 3.97 4.56 9.87
C ILE A 123 4.12 4.48 11.39
N ALA A 124 3.35 3.61 12.06
CA ALA A 124 3.44 3.45 13.50
C ALA A 124 4.83 2.96 13.94
N LEU A 125 5.43 2.05 13.16
CA LEU A 125 6.80 1.59 13.38
C LEU A 125 7.82 2.73 13.19
N ASP A 126 7.69 3.51 12.11
CA ASP A 126 8.60 4.63 11.83
C ASP A 126 8.49 5.73 12.90
N LEU A 127 7.29 6.02 13.39
CA LEU A 127 7.04 6.95 14.49
C LEU A 127 7.74 6.53 15.78
N VAL A 128 7.58 5.27 16.20
CA VAL A 128 8.26 4.74 17.41
C VAL A 128 9.77 4.74 17.25
N ASN A 129 10.27 4.38 16.06
CA ASN A 129 11.71 4.41 15.79
C ASN A 129 12.31 5.83 15.86
N HIS A 130 11.47 6.86 15.70
CA HIS A 130 11.82 8.27 15.88
C HIS A 130 11.30 8.84 17.22
N CYS A 131 11.13 8.00 18.24
CA CYS A 131 10.80 8.40 19.62
C CYS A 131 9.45 9.13 19.79
N ALA A 132 8.51 8.95 18.86
CA ALA A 132 7.13 9.40 19.06
C ALA A 132 6.37 8.43 19.98
N LYS A 133 5.51 8.97 20.85
CA LYS A 133 4.59 8.19 21.69
C LYS A 133 3.39 7.78 20.84
N THR A 134 3.41 6.54 20.36
CA THR A 134 2.53 6.11 19.28
C THR A 134 1.43 5.19 19.78
N SER A 135 0.20 5.49 19.36
CA SER A 135 -0.95 4.61 19.48
C SER A 135 -1.53 4.30 18.10
N ILE A 136 -2.13 3.12 17.91
CA ILE A 136 -2.73 2.72 16.63
C ILE A 136 -4.14 2.17 16.84
N ILE A 137 -5.12 2.65 16.07
CA ILE A 137 -6.48 2.13 16.08
C ILE A 137 -6.59 0.95 15.12
N VAL A 138 -6.89 -0.22 15.68
CA VAL A 138 -7.18 -1.45 14.93
C VAL A 138 -8.68 -1.75 15.03
N ARG A 139 -9.47 -1.20 14.10
CA ARG A 139 -10.95 -1.37 14.13
C ARG A 139 -11.39 -2.79 13.78
N SER A 140 -10.73 -3.42 12.82
CA SER A 140 -11.19 -4.69 12.22
C SER A 140 -10.11 -5.77 12.36
N PRO A 141 -10.52 -7.06 12.39
CA PRO A 141 -9.57 -8.15 12.46
C PRO A 141 -8.54 -8.08 11.32
N VAL A 142 -7.28 -8.42 11.62
CA VAL A 142 -6.18 -8.36 10.65
C VAL A 142 -5.25 -9.57 10.78
N HIS A 143 -4.78 -10.07 9.64
CA HIS A 143 -3.73 -11.09 9.60
C HIS A 143 -2.36 -10.43 9.60
N PHE A 144 -1.47 -10.89 10.48
CA PHE A 144 -0.04 -10.61 10.43
C PHE A 144 0.66 -11.79 9.76
N ILE A 145 1.45 -11.51 8.72
CA ILE A 145 2.29 -12.50 8.03
C ILE A 145 3.67 -11.89 7.77
N SER A 146 4.71 -12.74 7.65
CA SER A 146 6.05 -12.27 7.29
C SER A 146 6.25 -12.23 5.78
N ARG A 147 7.33 -11.59 5.34
CA ARG A 147 7.78 -11.58 3.95
C ARG A 147 8.03 -12.98 3.40
N GLU A 148 8.67 -13.83 4.20
CA GLU A 148 8.96 -15.23 3.88
C GLU A 148 7.68 -16.05 3.72
N MET A 149 6.67 -15.79 4.56
CA MET A 149 5.34 -16.43 4.43
C MET A 149 4.66 -16.03 3.11
N VAL A 150 4.77 -14.76 2.71
CA VAL A 150 4.23 -14.29 1.42
C VAL A 150 4.92 -14.99 0.25
N ASP A 151 6.24 -15.13 0.30
CA ASP A 151 6.99 -15.76 -0.79
C ASP A 151 6.71 -17.26 -0.88
N LEU A 152 6.58 -17.95 0.27
CA LEU A 152 6.10 -19.32 0.34
C LEU A 152 4.69 -19.45 -0.26
N ALA A 153 3.77 -18.56 0.12
CA ALA A 153 2.41 -18.57 -0.40
C ALA A 153 2.35 -18.41 -1.92
N LYS A 154 3.11 -17.45 -2.47
CA LYS A 154 3.21 -17.24 -3.93
C LYS A 154 3.72 -18.48 -4.65
N PHE A 155 4.69 -19.19 -4.07
CA PHE A 155 5.18 -20.44 -4.63
C PHE A 155 4.08 -21.52 -4.60
N MET A 156 3.42 -21.71 -3.45
CA MET A 156 2.39 -22.73 -3.28
C MET A 156 1.14 -22.49 -4.12
N LEU A 157 0.71 -21.24 -4.30
CA LEU A 157 -0.47 -20.90 -5.11
C LEU A 157 -0.33 -21.30 -6.60
N LYS A 158 0.89 -21.60 -7.07
CA LYS A 158 1.11 -22.15 -8.43
C LYS A 158 0.73 -23.62 -8.54
N HIS A 159 0.68 -24.34 -7.43
CA HIS A 159 0.57 -25.80 -7.38
C HIS A 159 -0.60 -26.30 -6.51
N PHE A 160 -1.13 -25.45 -5.63
CA PHE A 160 -2.13 -25.82 -4.63
C PHE A 160 -3.31 -24.84 -4.63
N GLN A 161 -4.46 -25.33 -4.15
CA GLN A 161 -5.67 -24.53 -3.99
C GLN A 161 -5.50 -23.45 -2.91
N LEU A 162 -6.18 -22.31 -3.12
CA LEU A 162 -6.13 -21.14 -2.24
C LEU A 162 -6.44 -21.46 -0.77
N SER A 163 -7.44 -22.29 -0.50
CA SER A 163 -7.86 -22.66 0.86
C SER A 163 -6.76 -23.41 1.62
N LEU A 164 -6.01 -24.29 0.95
CA LEU A 164 -4.90 -25.03 1.54
C LEU A 164 -3.75 -24.09 1.90
N VAL A 165 -3.41 -23.18 0.99
CA VAL A 165 -2.36 -22.17 1.22
C VAL A 165 -2.75 -21.26 2.39
N ASP A 166 -3.98 -20.74 2.40
CA ASP A 166 -4.45 -19.88 3.48
C ASP A 166 -4.47 -20.60 4.84
N SER A 167 -4.89 -21.86 4.88
CA SER A 167 -4.89 -22.66 6.12
C SER A 167 -3.48 -22.83 6.69
N LEU A 168 -2.50 -23.13 5.83
CA LEU A 168 -1.09 -23.21 6.23
C LEU A 168 -0.57 -21.85 6.73
N LEU A 169 -0.88 -20.76 6.04
CA LEU A 169 -0.43 -19.43 6.45
C LEU A 169 -1.02 -18.99 7.77
N VAL A 170 -2.29 -19.30 8.03
CA VAL A 170 -2.91 -19.03 9.33
C VAL A 170 -2.22 -19.84 10.43
N MET A 171 -1.84 -21.10 10.16
CA MET A 171 -1.06 -21.90 11.09
C MET A 171 0.31 -21.27 11.36
N LEU A 172 1.07 -20.93 10.31
CA LEU A 172 2.39 -20.30 10.44
C LEU A 172 2.31 -18.94 11.15
N SER A 173 1.30 -18.13 10.82
CA SER A 173 1.01 -16.86 11.49
C SER A 173 0.74 -17.04 12.97
N LYS A 174 -0.03 -18.07 13.36
CA LYS A 174 -0.26 -18.40 14.78
C LYS A 174 1.02 -18.79 15.50
N LEU A 175 1.91 -19.54 14.84
CA LEU A 175 3.19 -19.94 15.44
C LEU A 175 4.14 -18.76 15.62
N VAL A 176 4.23 -17.86 14.65
CA VAL A 176 5.18 -16.73 14.69
C VAL A 176 4.66 -15.56 15.53
N TYR A 177 3.40 -15.16 15.34
CA TYR A 177 2.84 -13.97 15.98
C TYR A 177 2.06 -14.29 17.26
N GLY A 178 1.61 -15.54 17.43
CA GLY A 178 0.83 -15.96 18.58
C GLY A 178 -0.61 -15.42 18.58
N ASP A 179 -1.15 -15.29 19.78
CA ASP A 179 -2.43 -14.63 20.05
C ASP A 179 -2.21 -13.16 20.43
N LEU A 180 -2.82 -12.27 19.64
CA LEU A 180 -2.75 -10.82 19.80
C LEU A 180 -4.01 -10.23 20.42
N THR A 181 -5.00 -11.05 20.80
CA THR A 181 -6.27 -10.59 21.39
C THR A 181 -6.05 -9.78 22.66
N LYS A 182 -5.04 -10.11 23.46
CA LYS A 182 -4.64 -9.35 24.66
C LYS A 182 -4.16 -7.92 24.37
N TYR A 183 -3.84 -7.61 23.12
CA TYR A 183 -3.49 -6.27 22.63
C TYR A 183 -4.63 -5.68 21.78
N GLY A 184 -5.86 -6.20 21.86
CA GLY A 184 -7.00 -5.69 21.09
C GLY A 184 -7.00 -6.09 19.60
N ILE A 185 -6.06 -6.90 19.14
CA ILE A 185 -5.98 -7.32 17.73
C ILE A 185 -6.54 -8.74 17.59
N THR A 186 -7.63 -8.85 16.84
CA THR A 186 -8.25 -10.13 16.51
C THR A 186 -7.83 -10.60 15.12
N ARG A 187 -7.79 -11.92 14.92
CA ARG A 187 -7.50 -12.53 13.61
C ARG A 187 -8.81 -12.77 12.85
N PRO A 188 -8.88 -12.48 11.54
CA PRO A 188 -10.03 -12.84 10.72
C PRO A 188 -10.27 -14.35 10.68
N THR A 189 -11.53 -14.75 10.46
CA THR A 189 -11.93 -16.15 10.26
C THR A 189 -11.57 -16.66 8.86
N GLU A 190 -11.70 -15.79 7.86
CA GLU A 190 -11.31 -16.07 6.47
C GLU A 190 -9.79 -15.91 6.28
N GLY A 191 -9.22 -16.65 5.32
CA GLY A 191 -7.77 -16.66 5.07
C GLY A 191 -7.23 -15.36 4.45
N PRO A 192 -5.93 -15.07 4.63
CA PRO A 192 -5.33 -13.80 4.21
C PRO A 192 -5.40 -13.53 2.70
N PHE A 193 -5.18 -14.54 1.84
CA PHE A 193 -5.24 -14.35 0.39
C PHE A 193 -6.68 -14.41 -0.13
N TYR A 194 -7.55 -15.20 0.49
CA TYR A 194 -8.98 -15.17 0.20
C TYR A 194 -9.58 -13.79 0.46
N MET A 195 -9.25 -13.15 1.59
CA MET A 195 -9.69 -11.79 1.89
C MET A 195 -9.21 -10.76 0.87
N LYS A 196 -7.98 -10.92 0.35
CA LYS A 196 -7.45 -10.08 -0.73
C LYS A 196 -8.31 -10.23 -1.99
N VAL A 197 -8.58 -11.46 -2.42
CA VAL A 197 -9.36 -11.72 -3.65
C VAL A 197 -10.80 -11.24 -3.52
N LYS A 198 -11.44 -11.48 -2.37
CA LYS A 198 -12.87 -11.20 -2.18
C LYS A 198 -13.18 -9.75 -1.83
N TYR A 199 -12.34 -9.09 -1.04
CA TYR A 199 -12.63 -7.75 -0.49
C TYR A 199 -11.55 -6.71 -0.78
N GLY A 200 -10.48 -7.07 -1.50
CA GLY A 200 -9.32 -6.19 -1.67
C GLY A 200 -8.54 -5.94 -0.36
N LYS A 201 -8.79 -6.73 0.69
CA LYS A 201 -8.15 -6.54 2.00
C LYS A 201 -6.86 -7.34 2.09
N TYR A 202 -5.75 -6.64 2.15
CA TYR A 202 -4.44 -7.26 2.28
C TYR A 202 -4.12 -7.62 3.74
N PRO A 203 -3.43 -8.74 3.98
CA PRO A 203 -2.80 -8.96 5.28
C PRO A 203 -1.71 -7.91 5.53
N VAL A 204 -1.39 -7.69 6.81
CA VAL A 204 -0.22 -6.91 7.21
C VAL A 204 1.01 -7.78 7.01
N ILE A 205 1.89 -7.33 6.13
CA ILE A 205 3.23 -7.89 5.94
C ILE A 205 4.12 -7.21 6.97
N ASP A 206 4.27 -7.84 8.13
CA ASP A 206 4.96 -7.23 9.25
C ASP A 206 6.47 -7.12 8.98
N VAL A 207 6.98 -5.92 9.25
CA VAL A 207 8.40 -5.58 9.16
C VAL A 207 8.97 -5.11 10.51
N GLY A 208 8.21 -5.22 11.59
CA GLY A 208 8.66 -4.90 12.95
C GLY A 208 7.61 -4.28 13.87
N ALA A 209 6.46 -3.84 13.33
CA ALA A 209 5.38 -3.24 14.11
C ALA A 209 4.84 -4.21 15.18
N TYR A 210 4.72 -5.50 14.85
CA TYR A 210 4.35 -6.55 15.80
C TYR A 210 5.20 -6.53 17.07
N LYS A 211 6.53 -6.45 16.92
CA LYS A 211 7.45 -6.49 18.07
C LYS A 211 7.23 -5.27 18.98
N LYS A 212 6.99 -4.10 18.39
CA LYS A 212 6.71 -2.85 19.10
C LYS A 212 5.35 -2.83 19.78
N ILE A 213 4.34 -3.48 19.19
CA ILE A 213 3.05 -3.72 19.86
C ILE A 213 3.24 -4.65 21.06
N LYS A 214 4.01 -5.74 20.89
CA LYS A 214 4.24 -6.72 21.95
C LYS A 214 5.01 -6.15 23.14
N SER A 215 5.98 -5.24 22.89
CA SER A 215 6.73 -4.52 23.93
C SER A 215 5.93 -3.39 24.58
N GLY A 216 4.80 -2.96 24.00
CA GLY A 216 4.00 -1.83 24.47
C GLY A 216 4.50 -0.46 24.01
N GLU A 217 5.52 -0.41 23.14
CA GLU A 217 6.00 0.84 22.54
C GLU A 217 5.00 1.43 21.52
N ILE A 218 4.20 0.56 20.87
CA ILE A 218 3.00 0.94 20.13
C ILE A 218 1.80 0.47 20.95
N GLN A 219 0.99 1.40 21.43
CA GLN A 219 -0.26 1.08 22.11
C GLN A 219 -1.36 0.82 21.08
N VAL A 220 -2.15 -0.24 21.28
CA VAL A 220 -3.33 -0.57 20.45
C VAL A 220 -4.60 -0.28 21.23
#